data_AF-A0A7C7YSZ1-F1
#
_entry.id   AF-A0A7C7YSZ1-F1
#
_cell.length_a   1.000
_cell.length_b   1.000
_cell.length_c   1.000
_cell.angle_alpha   90.00
_cell.angle_beta   90.00
_cell.angle_gamma   90.00
#
_symmetry.space_group_name_H-M   'P 1'
#
loop_
_entity.id
_entity.type
_entity.pdbx_description
1 polymer ?
#
loop_
_entity_poly.entity_id
_entity_poly.type
_entity_poly.pdbx_seq_one_letter_code
_entity_poly.pdbx_strand_id
1 'polypeptide(L)'
;MSFRPATLLLVALCGAREVLSFQATAPEASAKQERDQADRTTDEQALKAWQALDEDQKLEVMEWFRAEVVYLPTFQNQLLAHILDNQTEDPGFWPAAEAAPWFDPRTHAPLQPIPRKPLKAGSRALEKKRAEFFFRVPKRRLASGWVYDYVTGELRRSAPANDIERLFANALAGFAPNHDLAEALVEQQLDRAEERPCLTAFAHAYTDRSGRVYSGLTLYDAWASGANMEMPDIDTLGILHTLTGDWKTYKAPVPGRLQRELYDRVADLFLPAQRYRGLRHALAMTYLCGRPKLRDGYSANLDRLHSLWERAASTPSTLRESLPDAKGWQKFLEDLVEEVAGDAKFAEQGLNRRDTLLRDGLWVRKKLIETLIASGHL
;
A
#
# COMPACT_ATOMS: atom_id res chain seq x y z
N MET A 1 17.09 -6.25 25.67
CA MET A 1 17.84 -6.59 24.44
C MET A 1 17.07 -6.01 23.27
N SER A 2 17.62 -4.96 22.65
CA SER A 2 17.09 -4.42 21.40
C SER A 2 17.58 -5.32 20.27
N PHE A 3 16.66 -6.03 19.61
CA PHE A 3 16.99 -6.91 18.50
C PHE A 3 16.86 -6.10 17.21
N ARG A 4 17.96 -5.99 16.46
CA ARG A 4 17.88 -5.63 15.05
C ARG A 4 17.46 -6.91 14.34
N PRO A 5 16.28 -6.99 13.68
CA PRO A 5 16.09 -8.05 12.70
C PRO A 5 17.29 -7.99 11.75
N ALA A 6 17.89 -9.15 11.47
CA ALA A 6 19.07 -9.23 10.63
C ALA A 6 18.89 -8.28 9.45
N THR A 7 19.83 -7.32 9.33
CA THR A 7 19.89 -6.45 8.16
C THR A 7 20.16 -7.37 6.98
N LEU A 8 19.09 -7.90 6.40
CA LEU A 8 19.10 -8.55 5.11
C LEU A 8 19.47 -7.44 4.14
N LEU A 9 20.76 -7.37 3.85
CA LEU A 9 21.27 -6.78 2.63
C LEU A 9 20.46 -7.43 1.51
N LEU A 10 19.47 -6.69 0.99
CA LEU A 10 19.11 -6.87 -0.40
C LEU A 10 20.40 -6.55 -1.16
N VAL A 11 21.14 -7.59 -1.53
CA VAL A 11 22.23 -7.47 -2.49
C VAL A 11 21.57 -6.91 -3.74
N ALA A 12 21.85 -5.65 -4.01
CA ALA A 12 21.55 -5.04 -5.28
C ALA A 12 22.32 -5.84 -6.34
N LEU A 13 21.60 -6.66 -7.11
CA LEU A 13 22.05 -7.13 -8.42
C LEU A 13 22.02 -5.94 -9.38
N CYS A 14 22.87 -4.94 -9.11
CA CYS A 14 23.21 -3.88 -10.05
C CYS A 14 24.50 -4.30 -10.73
N GLY A 15 24.36 -5.00 -11.86
CA GLY A 15 25.45 -5.08 -12.83
C GLY A 15 25.83 -3.66 -13.23
N ALA A 16 27.08 -3.28 -13.00
CA ALA A 16 27.64 -2.01 -13.44
C ALA A 16 27.58 -1.96 -14.97
N ARG A 17 26.63 -1.19 -15.51
CA ARG A 17 26.65 -0.74 -16.90
C ARG A 17 27.17 0.69 -16.90
N GLU A 18 28.25 0.93 -17.64
CA GLU A 18 28.76 2.26 -17.93
C GLU A 18 27.62 3.17 -18.42
N VAL A 19 27.31 4.19 -17.62
CA VAL A 19 26.37 5.24 -18.00
C VAL A 19 27.10 6.13 -19.00
N LEU A 20 26.80 5.95 -20.28
CA LEU A 20 27.01 6.99 -21.28
C LEU A 20 26.20 8.21 -20.84
N SER A 21 26.92 9.18 -20.28
CA SER A 21 26.45 10.51 -19.92
C SER A 21 25.94 11.22 -21.18
N PHE A 22 24.65 11.10 -21.45
CA PHE A 22 23.95 11.99 -22.37
C PHE A 22 23.72 13.30 -21.61
N GLN A 23 24.53 14.32 -21.93
CA GLN A 23 24.29 15.67 -21.45
C GLN A 23 22.96 16.16 -22.04
N ALA A 24 21.90 16.12 -21.23
CA ALA A 24 20.68 16.84 -21.55
C ALA A 24 21.04 18.33 -21.66
N THR A 25 20.84 18.90 -22.84
CA THR A 25 21.06 20.32 -23.10
C THR A 25 20.22 21.17 -22.13
N ALA A 26 20.79 22.25 -21.62
CA ALA A 26 20.21 23.17 -20.64
C ALA A 26 18.76 23.73 -20.88
N PRO A 27 18.17 23.77 -22.10
CA PRO A 27 16.81 24.32 -22.27
C PRO A 27 15.68 23.47 -21.65
N GLU A 28 15.82 22.15 -21.62
CA GLU A 28 14.74 21.25 -21.13
C GLU A 28 14.60 21.27 -19.60
N ALA A 29 15.69 21.49 -18.88
CA ALA A 29 15.68 21.57 -17.42
C ALA A 29 14.96 22.84 -16.93
N SER A 30 15.13 23.98 -17.62
CA SER A 30 14.45 25.24 -17.30
C SER A 30 12.95 25.16 -17.58
N ALA A 31 12.55 24.65 -18.75
CA ALA A 31 11.15 24.49 -19.12
C ALA A 31 10.39 23.51 -18.20
N LYS A 32 11.07 22.46 -17.72
CA LYS A 32 10.51 21.53 -16.73
C LYS A 32 10.31 22.19 -15.37
N GLN A 33 11.28 22.98 -14.91
CA GLN A 33 11.17 23.72 -13.63
C GLN A 33 10.05 24.76 -13.66
N GLU A 34 9.91 25.49 -14.76
CA GLU A 34 8.83 26.48 -14.93
C GLU A 34 7.45 25.83 -14.96
N ARG A 35 7.28 24.68 -15.65
CA ARG A 35 6.03 23.91 -15.64
C ARG A 35 5.70 23.35 -14.26
N ASP A 36 6.68 22.75 -13.59
CA ASP A 36 6.52 22.22 -12.24
C ASP A 36 6.16 23.33 -11.23
N GLN A 37 6.67 24.56 -11.44
CA GLN A 37 6.34 25.72 -10.63
C GLN A 37 4.93 26.26 -10.93
N ALA A 38 4.55 26.37 -12.21
CA ALA A 38 3.21 26.77 -12.61
C ALA A 38 2.15 25.80 -12.08
N ASP A 39 2.39 24.49 -12.18
CA ASP A 39 1.48 23.47 -11.65
C ASP A 39 1.32 23.59 -10.13
N ARG A 40 2.40 23.85 -9.39
CA ARG A 40 2.32 24.07 -7.93
C ARG A 40 1.53 25.32 -7.56
N THR A 41 1.74 26.42 -8.29
CA THR A 41 0.98 27.65 -8.08
C THR A 41 -0.52 27.41 -8.28
N THR A 42 -0.89 26.63 -9.30
CA THR A 42 -2.29 26.26 -9.54
C THR A 42 -2.86 25.37 -8.44
N ASP A 43 -2.09 24.41 -7.91
CA ASP A 43 -2.55 23.55 -6.80
C ASP A 43 -2.80 24.33 -5.51
N GLU A 44 -1.90 25.25 -5.18
CA GLU A 44 -2.05 26.12 -4.01
C GLU A 44 -3.25 27.05 -4.13
N GLN A 45 -3.51 27.58 -5.34
CA GLN A 45 -4.70 28.39 -5.61
C GLN A 45 -5.98 27.57 -5.52
N ALA A 46 -6.01 26.37 -6.13
CA ALA A 46 -7.16 25.46 -6.05
C ALA A 46 -7.46 25.06 -4.60
N LEU A 47 -6.44 24.77 -3.78
CA LEU A 47 -6.61 24.46 -2.36
C LEU A 47 -7.16 25.66 -1.57
N LYS A 48 -6.66 26.87 -1.84
CA LYS A 48 -7.18 28.10 -1.19
C LYS A 48 -8.62 28.37 -1.58
N ALA A 49 -8.96 28.23 -2.87
CA ALA A 49 -10.32 28.34 -3.37
C ALA A 49 -11.24 27.36 -2.64
N TRP A 50 -10.86 26.08 -2.59
CA TRP A 50 -11.59 25.04 -1.89
C TRP A 50 -11.81 25.34 -0.40
N GLN A 51 -10.80 25.83 0.30
CA GLN A 51 -10.90 26.21 1.72
C GLN A 51 -11.81 27.40 1.99
N ALA A 52 -12.07 28.24 0.99
CA ALA A 52 -12.97 29.39 1.08
C ALA A 52 -14.43 29.03 0.84
N LEU A 53 -14.72 27.84 0.31
CA LEU A 53 -16.07 27.34 0.06
C LEU A 53 -16.75 26.91 1.35
N ASP A 54 -18.06 27.12 1.43
CA ASP A 54 -18.90 26.45 2.42
C ASP A 54 -19.17 24.98 2.01
N GLU A 55 -19.81 24.23 2.91
CA GLU A 55 -20.01 22.78 2.70
C GLU A 55 -20.95 22.47 1.52
N ASP A 56 -21.95 23.31 1.25
CA ASP A 56 -22.89 23.10 0.13
C ASP A 56 -22.19 23.35 -1.22
N GLN A 57 -21.38 24.41 -1.29
CA GLN A 57 -20.53 24.70 -2.45
C GLN A 57 -19.52 23.60 -2.73
N LYS A 58 -18.87 23.06 -1.68
CA LYS A 58 -17.94 21.94 -1.81
C LYS A 58 -18.63 20.70 -2.37
N LEU A 59 -19.84 20.40 -1.90
CA LEU A 59 -20.64 19.28 -2.41
C LEU A 59 -20.96 19.47 -3.89
N GLU A 60 -21.47 20.64 -4.29
CA GLU A 60 -21.81 20.96 -5.67
C GLU A 60 -20.60 20.81 -6.61
N VAL A 61 -19.46 21.40 -6.24
CA VAL A 61 -18.20 21.29 -7.00
C VAL A 61 -17.80 19.83 -7.18
N MET A 62 -17.88 19.02 -6.12
CA MET A 62 -17.47 17.62 -6.18
C MET A 62 -18.46 16.73 -6.95
N GLU A 63 -19.76 17.03 -6.90
CA GLU A 63 -20.77 16.37 -7.72
C GLU A 63 -20.55 16.65 -9.21
N TRP A 64 -20.32 17.92 -9.57
CA TRP A 64 -20.02 18.29 -10.95
C TRP A 64 -18.71 17.67 -11.43
N PHE A 65 -17.64 17.74 -10.62
CA PHE A 65 -16.37 17.10 -10.95
C PHE A 65 -16.53 15.60 -11.21
N ARG A 66 -17.29 14.88 -10.36
CA ARG A 66 -17.57 13.46 -10.55
C ARG A 66 -18.32 13.18 -11.86
N ALA A 67 -19.33 14.00 -12.15
CA ALA A 67 -20.12 13.90 -13.38
C ALA A 67 -19.28 14.16 -14.64
N GLU A 68 -18.29 15.05 -14.59
CA GLU A 68 -17.42 15.34 -15.73
C GLU A 68 -16.31 14.30 -15.91
N VAL A 69 -15.68 13.87 -14.82
CA VAL A 69 -14.52 12.97 -14.89
C VAL A 69 -14.88 11.61 -15.48
N VAL A 70 -16.09 11.10 -15.23
CA VAL A 70 -16.50 9.79 -15.79
C VAL A 70 -16.52 9.79 -17.33
N TYR A 71 -16.69 10.95 -17.96
CA TYR A 71 -16.69 11.09 -19.43
C TYR A 71 -15.31 11.34 -20.04
N LEU A 72 -14.26 11.51 -19.22
CA LEU A 72 -12.91 11.65 -19.77
C LEU A 72 -12.50 10.35 -20.48
N PRO A 73 -12.15 10.38 -21.78
CA PRO A 73 -11.79 9.19 -22.55
C PRO A 73 -10.33 8.76 -22.27
N THR A 74 -10.01 8.58 -21.00
CA THR A 74 -8.67 8.20 -20.52
C THR A 74 -8.57 6.68 -20.39
N PHE A 75 -7.34 6.16 -20.49
CA PHE A 75 -7.09 4.75 -20.26
C PHE A 75 -7.37 4.38 -18.79
N GLN A 76 -6.99 5.24 -17.85
CA GLN A 76 -7.31 5.08 -16.43
C GLN A 76 -8.82 4.89 -16.17
N ASN A 77 -9.69 5.68 -16.80
CA ASN A 77 -11.14 5.54 -16.63
C ASN A 77 -11.67 4.23 -17.24
N GLN A 78 -11.11 3.78 -18.37
CA GLN A 78 -11.50 2.49 -18.96
C GLN A 78 -11.16 1.33 -18.01
N LEU A 79 -9.98 1.36 -17.39
CA LEU A 79 -9.59 0.37 -16.37
C LEU A 79 -10.45 0.45 -15.12
N LEU A 80 -10.77 1.67 -14.66
CA LEU A 80 -11.61 1.88 -13.50
C LEU A 80 -13.03 1.34 -13.74
N ALA A 81 -13.64 1.67 -14.89
CA ALA A 81 -14.93 1.11 -15.30
C ALA A 81 -14.88 -0.41 -15.38
N HIS A 82 -13.84 -0.98 -15.99
CA HIS A 82 -13.67 -2.43 -16.07
C HIS A 82 -13.68 -3.12 -14.69
N ILE A 83 -13.04 -2.54 -13.67
CA ILE A 83 -13.05 -3.12 -12.32
C ILE A 83 -14.39 -2.92 -11.62
N LEU A 84 -14.98 -1.73 -11.73
CA LEU A 84 -16.23 -1.40 -11.04
C LEU A 84 -17.45 -2.08 -11.65
N ASP A 85 -17.49 -2.29 -12.97
CA ASP A 85 -18.60 -2.96 -13.66
C ASP A 85 -18.65 -4.46 -13.37
N ASN A 86 -17.52 -5.05 -12.95
CA ASN A 86 -17.40 -6.45 -12.58
C ASN A 86 -17.62 -6.70 -11.08
N GLN A 87 -17.96 -5.68 -10.28
CA GLN A 87 -18.27 -5.85 -8.86
C GLN A 87 -19.73 -6.29 -8.68
N THR A 88 -19.98 -7.24 -7.79
CA THR A 88 -21.34 -7.76 -7.52
C THR A 88 -21.99 -7.14 -6.29
N GLU A 89 -21.21 -6.50 -5.42
CA GLU A 89 -21.66 -5.92 -4.16
C GLU A 89 -21.60 -4.40 -4.25
N ASP A 90 -22.63 -3.73 -3.72
CA ASP A 90 -22.65 -2.27 -3.64
C ASP A 90 -21.71 -1.79 -2.50
N PRO A 91 -20.79 -0.85 -2.78
CA PRO A 91 -19.89 -0.31 -1.77
C PRO A 91 -20.54 0.21 -0.49
N GLY A 92 -21.78 0.67 -0.56
CA GLY A 92 -22.58 1.07 0.58
C GLY A 92 -22.75 -0.02 1.65
N PHE A 93 -22.59 -1.30 1.31
CA PHE A 93 -22.81 -2.41 2.24
C PHE A 93 -21.54 -3.01 2.86
N TRP A 94 -20.34 -2.69 2.36
CA TRP A 94 -19.11 -3.24 2.93
C TRP A 94 -18.89 -2.78 4.37
N PRO A 95 -18.45 -3.65 5.29
CA PRO A 95 -18.28 -3.28 6.69
C PRO A 95 -17.15 -2.26 6.90
N ALA A 96 -17.22 -1.54 8.02
CA ALA A 96 -16.10 -0.69 8.45
C ALA A 96 -14.88 -1.55 8.82
N ALA A 97 -13.69 -0.96 8.68
CA ALA A 97 -12.47 -1.56 9.19
C ALA A 97 -12.54 -1.66 10.72
N GLU A 98 -12.33 -2.87 11.24
CA GLU A 98 -12.34 -3.14 12.66
C GLU A 98 -10.97 -2.85 13.28
N ALA A 99 -10.95 -2.62 14.59
CA ALA A 99 -9.69 -2.52 15.32
C ALA A 99 -8.99 -3.89 15.33
N ALA A 100 -7.70 -3.90 15.01
CA ALA A 100 -6.89 -5.10 15.08
C ALA A 100 -6.97 -5.77 16.48
N PRO A 101 -7.26 -7.08 16.56
CA PRO A 101 -7.27 -7.81 17.83
C PRO A 101 -5.84 -7.94 18.38
N TRP A 102 -5.66 -8.37 19.61
CA TRP A 102 -4.33 -8.69 20.16
C TRP A 102 -4.34 -10.06 20.82
N PHE A 103 -3.18 -10.71 20.87
CA PHE A 103 -3.05 -12.02 21.53
C PHE A 103 -3.35 -11.92 23.02
N ASP A 104 -4.16 -12.86 23.53
CA ASP A 104 -4.56 -12.91 24.94
C ASP A 104 -3.35 -13.32 25.82
N PRO A 105 -2.92 -12.44 26.75
CA PRO A 105 -1.86 -12.75 27.70
C PRO A 105 -2.10 -14.03 28.51
N ARG A 106 -3.35 -14.34 28.87
CA ARG A 106 -3.69 -15.52 29.68
C ARG A 106 -3.53 -16.81 28.90
N THR A 107 -3.71 -16.76 27.59
CA THR A 107 -3.57 -17.91 26.71
C THR A 107 -2.11 -18.18 26.37
N HIS A 108 -1.37 -17.15 25.94
CA HIS A 108 -0.02 -17.34 25.38
C HIS A 108 1.10 -17.15 26.41
N ALA A 109 0.85 -16.46 27.53
CA ALA A 109 1.82 -16.31 28.61
C ALA A 109 1.16 -16.39 30.01
N PRO A 110 0.51 -17.52 30.36
CA PRO A 110 -0.28 -17.63 31.61
C PRO A 110 0.51 -17.42 32.90
N LEU A 111 1.82 -17.69 32.89
CA LEU A 111 2.68 -17.49 34.05
C LEU A 111 3.11 -16.02 34.22
N GLN A 112 2.93 -15.19 33.19
CA GLN A 112 3.26 -13.76 33.18
C GLN A 112 2.24 -12.96 32.36
N PRO A 113 0.95 -12.95 32.75
CA PRO A 113 -0.07 -12.28 31.97
C PRO A 113 0.05 -10.77 32.15
N ILE A 114 0.57 -10.08 31.13
CA ILE A 114 0.69 -8.62 31.12
C ILE A 114 -0.63 -8.01 30.61
N PRO A 115 -1.36 -7.21 31.40
CA PRO A 115 -2.62 -6.59 30.96
C PRO A 115 -2.42 -5.66 29.76
N ARG A 116 -3.33 -5.73 28.78
CA ARG A 116 -3.30 -4.90 27.58
C ARG A 116 -3.97 -3.55 27.82
N LYS A 117 -3.28 -2.47 27.43
CA LYS A 117 -3.70 -1.08 27.64
C LYS A 117 -3.67 -0.33 26.30
N PRO A 118 -4.81 -0.21 25.61
CA PRO A 118 -4.91 0.60 24.40
C PRO A 118 -4.50 2.04 24.63
N LEU A 119 -3.60 2.55 23.77
CA LEU A 119 -3.25 3.95 23.77
C LEU A 119 -4.37 4.78 23.15
N LYS A 120 -4.57 5.99 23.67
CA LYS A 120 -5.50 6.96 23.06
C LYS A 120 -5.00 7.31 21.64
N ALA A 121 -5.95 7.40 20.71
CA ALA A 121 -5.69 7.91 19.36
C ALA A 121 -5.02 9.30 19.42
N GLY A 122 -4.03 9.54 18.56
CA GLY A 122 -3.27 10.78 18.51
C GLY A 122 -2.33 11.01 19.71
N SER A 123 -2.16 10.04 20.62
CA SER A 123 -1.19 10.19 21.71
C SER A 123 0.24 10.27 21.17
N ARG A 124 1.09 11.10 21.80
CA ARG A 124 2.50 11.29 21.40
C ARG A 124 3.28 9.98 21.30
N ALA A 125 3.00 9.01 22.17
CA ALA A 125 3.63 7.70 22.15
C ALA A 125 3.23 6.89 20.90
N LEU A 126 1.95 6.91 20.53
CA LEU A 126 1.45 6.25 19.33
C LEU A 126 2.02 6.89 18.06
N GLU A 127 1.98 8.22 17.96
CA GLU A 127 2.50 8.94 16.79
C GLU A 127 4.01 8.73 16.62
N LYS A 128 4.77 8.73 17.72
CA LYS A 128 6.21 8.42 17.68
C LYS A 128 6.46 7.00 17.14
N LYS A 129 5.69 6.01 17.60
CA LYS A 129 5.86 4.62 17.15
C LYS A 129 5.39 4.43 15.70
N ARG A 130 4.32 5.11 15.28
CA ARG A 130 3.87 5.16 13.88
C ARG A 130 4.97 5.74 12.99
N ALA A 131 5.54 6.89 13.36
CA ALA A 131 6.63 7.50 12.60
C ALA A 131 7.85 6.59 12.51
N GLU A 132 8.16 5.82 13.56
CA GLU A 132 9.24 4.84 13.58
C GLU A 132 8.99 3.67 12.61
N PHE A 133 7.83 3.04 12.67
CA PHE A 133 7.51 1.89 11.81
C PHE A 133 7.33 2.28 10.33
N PHE A 134 6.79 3.46 10.08
CA PHE A 134 6.56 3.94 8.72
C PHE A 134 7.68 4.84 8.18
N PHE A 135 8.81 4.99 8.89
CA PHE A 135 9.91 5.87 8.46
C PHE A 135 10.42 5.55 7.05
N ARG A 136 10.52 4.26 6.71
CA ARG A 136 10.96 3.79 5.38
C ARG A 136 9.82 3.56 4.41
N VAL A 137 8.57 3.69 4.86
CA VAL A 137 7.40 3.48 4.02
C VAL A 137 7.09 4.79 3.30
N PRO A 138 7.15 4.83 1.97
CA PRO A 138 6.90 6.06 1.23
C PRO A 138 5.49 6.59 1.50
N LYS A 139 5.37 7.88 1.84
CA LYS A 139 4.07 8.51 2.01
C LYS A 139 3.30 8.51 0.67
N ARG A 140 2.17 7.79 0.65
CA ARG A 140 1.24 7.72 -0.48
C ARG A 140 0.65 9.10 -0.78
N ARG A 141 0.41 9.37 -2.06
CA ARG A 141 -0.32 10.57 -2.52
C ARG A 141 -1.84 10.36 -2.41
N LEU A 142 -2.30 9.15 -2.71
CA LEU A 142 -3.70 8.74 -2.58
C LEU A 142 -4.06 8.57 -1.09
N ALA A 143 -5.11 9.26 -0.65
CA ALA A 143 -5.77 9.03 0.62
C ALA A 143 -6.88 8.00 0.42
N SER A 144 -6.71 6.81 0.98
CA SER A 144 -7.61 5.67 0.76
C SER A 144 -8.80 5.67 1.72
N GLY A 145 -10.01 5.59 1.18
CA GLY A 145 -11.24 5.25 1.89
C GLY A 145 -11.51 3.76 2.02
N TRP A 146 -10.74 2.95 1.31
CA TRP A 146 -10.90 1.51 1.20
C TRP A 146 -9.61 0.79 1.57
N VAL A 147 -9.76 -0.37 2.17
CA VAL A 147 -8.66 -1.27 2.50
C VAL A 147 -9.10 -2.69 2.20
N TYR A 148 -8.24 -3.43 1.51
CA TYR A 148 -8.37 -4.87 1.40
C TYR A 148 -7.87 -5.53 2.69
N ASP A 149 -8.75 -6.28 3.36
CA ASP A 149 -8.41 -7.01 4.57
C ASP A 149 -7.98 -8.44 4.23
N TYR A 150 -6.67 -8.72 4.32
CA TYR A 150 -6.12 -10.06 4.09
C TYR A 150 -6.59 -11.10 5.11
N VAL A 151 -7.13 -10.69 6.26
CA VAL A 151 -7.65 -11.61 7.27
C VAL A 151 -8.95 -12.24 6.80
N THR A 152 -9.91 -11.42 6.39
CA THR A 152 -11.22 -11.89 5.96
C THR A 152 -11.30 -12.16 4.45
N GLY A 153 -10.43 -11.51 3.67
CA GLY A 153 -10.48 -11.53 2.21
C GLY A 153 -11.52 -10.59 1.62
N GLU A 154 -11.96 -9.60 2.40
CA GLU A 154 -13.04 -8.67 2.05
C GLU A 154 -12.52 -7.24 1.99
N LEU A 155 -13.27 -6.37 1.31
CA LEU A 155 -13.04 -4.94 1.39
C LEU A 155 -13.64 -4.37 2.68
N ARG A 156 -12.91 -3.43 3.27
CA ARG A 156 -13.31 -2.72 4.48
C ARG A 156 -13.22 -1.22 4.25
N ARG A 157 -14.17 -0.46 4.81
CA ARG A 157 -14.15 1.00 4.78
C ARG A 157 -13.20 1.54 5.85
N SER A 158 -12.16 2.27 5.44
CA SER A 158 -11.25 3.00 6.35
C SER A 158 -11.70 4.44 6.62
N ALA A 159 -12.56 5.00 5.76
CA ALA A 159 -13.13 6.34 5.92
C ALA A 159 -14.51 6.41 5.25
N PRO A 160 -15.32 7.45 5.53
CA PRO A 160 -16.62 7.61 4.88
C PRO A 160 -16.50 7.60 3.36
N ALA A 161 -17.41 6.94 2.65
CA ALA A 161 -17.36 6.84 1.19
C ALA A 161 -17.43 8.22 0.51
N ASN A 162 -18.23 9.14 1.05
CA ASN A 162 -18.46 10.50 0.54
C ASN A 162 -17.69 11.57 1.33
N ASP A 163 -16.51 11.24 1.87
CA ASP A 163 -15.61 12.23 2.47
C ASP A 163 -15.09 13.20 1.38
N ILE A 164 -15.73 14.37 1.25
CA ILE A 164 -15.46 15.34 0.19
C ILE A 164 -14.04 15.91 0.26
N GLU A 165 -13.48 16.07 1.47
CA GLU A 165 -12.11 16.55 1.66
C GLU A 165 -11.10 15.54 1.12
N ARG A 166 -11.34 14.24 1.38
CA ARG A 166 -10.53 13.16 0.80
C ARG A 166 -10.66 13.12 -0.73
N LEU A 167 -11.89 13.21 -1.25
CA LEU A 167 -12.14 13.15 -2.69
C LEU A 167 -11.48 14.33 -3.42
N PHE A 168 -11.58 15.54 -2.88
CA PHE A 168 -10.89 16.72 -3.40
C PHE A 168 -9.36 16.55 -3.38
N ALA A 169 -8.78 16.13 -2.25
CA ALA A 169 -7.34 15.92 -2.15
C ALA A 169 -6.82 14.86 -3.13
N ASN A 170 -7.60 13.80 -3.36
CA ASN A 170 -7.30 12.77 -4.33
C ASN A 170 -7.38 13.30 -5.77
N ALA A 171 -8.44 14.03 -6.10
CA ALA A 171 -8.64 14.64 -7.41
C ALA A 171 -7.52 15.63 -7.75
N LEU A 172 -7.12 16.47 -6.79
CA LEU A 172 -6.00 17.40 -6.94
C LEU A 172 -4.67 16.66 -7.16
N ALA A 173 -4.51 15.48 -6.53
CA ALA A 173 -3.38 14.59 -6.77
C ALA A 173 -3.48 13.78 -8.08
N GLY A 174 -4.53 13.95 -8.87
CA GLY A 174 -4.73 13.29 -10.17
C GLY A 174 -5.30 11.88 -10.07
N PHE A 175 -6.07 11.59 -9.02
CA PHE A 175 -6.77 10.32 -8.85
C PHE A 175 -8.26 10.51 -9.12
N ALA A 176 -8.80 9.73 -10.06
CA ALA A 176 -10.22 9.73 -10.36
C ALA A 176 -11.05 9.27 -9.13
N PRO A 177 -12.34 9.63 -9.05
CA PRO A 177 -13.25 9.06 -8.05
C PRO A 177 -13.20 7.53 -8.07
N ASN A 178 -13.26 6.89 -6.89
CA ASN A 178 -13.19 5.44 -6.69
C ASN A 178 -11.86 4.76 -7.10
N HIS A 179 -10.80 5.53 -7.37
CA HIS A 179 -9.47 4.96 -7.66
C HIS A 179 -8.97 4.05 -6.53
N ASP A 180 -9.17 4.46 -5.29
CA ASP A 180 -8.82 3.70 -4.08
C ASP A 180 -9.67 2.44 -3.90
N LEU A 181 -10.96 2.50 -4.23
CA LEU A 181 -11.83 1.32 -4.26
C LEU A 181 -11.35 0.31 -5.31
N ALA A 182 -11.10 0.78 -6.53
CA ALA A 182 -10.61 -0.08 -7.61
C ALA A 182 -9.24 -0.70 -7.28
N GLU A 183 -8.32 0.04 -6.64
CA GLU A 183 -7.06 -0.51 -6.14
C GLU A 183 -7.30 -1.67 -5.15
N ALA A 184 -8.21 -1.49 -4.19
CA ALA A 184 -8.54 -2.52 -3.20
C ALA A 184 -9.23 -3.75 -3.84
N LEU A 185 -10.12 -3.55 -4.82
CA LEU A 185 -10.77 -4.63 -5.58
C LEU A 185 -9.74 -5.42 -6.42
N VAL A 186 -8.79 -4.74 -7.04
CA VAL A 186 -7.70 -5.41 -7.76
C VAL A 186 -6.86 -6.23 -6.80
N GLU A 187 -6.50 -5.68 -5.64
CA GLU A 187 -5.74 -6.41 -4.63
C GLU A 187 -6.50 -7.67 -4.15
N GLN A 188 -7.81 -7.56 -3.94
CA GLN A 188 -8.68 -8.70 -3.63
C GLN A 188 -8.66 -9.77 -4.73
N GLN A 189 -8.79 -9.37 -6.00
CA GLN A 189 -8.79 -10.31 -7.12
C GLN A 189 -7.45 -11.03 -7.28
N LEU A 190 -6.33 -10.37 -6.93
CA LEU A 190 -4.99 -10.97 -6.95
C LEU A 190 -4.71 -11.89 -5.76
N ASP A 191 -5.49 -11.82 -4.67
CA ASP A 191 -5.33 -12.70 -3.51
C ASP A 191 -5.88 -14.12 -3.76
N ARG A 192 -5.00 -15.11 -3.60
CA ARG A 192 -5.31 -16.55 -3.59
C ARG A 192 -5.47 -17.14 -2.19
N ALA A 193 -5.42 -16.31 -1.15
CA ALA A 193 -5.52 -16.67 0.26
C ALA A 193 -4.46 -17.67 0.79
N GLU A 194 -3.36 -17.90 0.06
CA GLU A 194 -2.36 -18.92 0.41
C GLU A 194 -1.68 -18.63 1.76
N GLU A 195 -1.36 -17.36 2.01
CA GLU A 195 -0.68 -16.90 3.23
C GLU A 195 -1.66 -16.36 4.28
N ARG A 196 -2.97 -16.58 4.09
CA ARG A 196 -4.02 -16.02 4.97
C ARG A 196 -3.82 -16.40 6.45
N PRO A 197 -3.50 -17.65 6.83
CA PRO A 197 -3.25 -17.97 8.23
C PRO A 197 -2.14 -17.13 8.85
N CYS A 198 -1.02 -16.97 8.13
CA CYS A 198 0.11 -16.17 8.56
C CYS A 198 -0.28 -14.68 8.65
N LEU A 199 -0.91 -14.14 7.61
CA LEU A 199 -1.37 -12.75 7.58
C LEU A 199 -2.38 -12.45 8.70
N THR A 200 -3.24 -13.39 9.07
CA THR A 200 -4.14 -13.29 10.24
C THR A 200 -3.38 -13.20 11.55
N ALA A 201 -2.34 -14.02 11.76
CA ALA A 201 -1.51 -13.92 12.96
C ALA A 201 -0.80 -12.56 13.03
N PHE A 202 -0.25 -12.07 11.92
CA PHE A 202 0.43 -10.78 11.85
C PHE A 202 -0.51 -9.57 11.79
N ALA A 203 -1.81 -9.75 11.54
CA ALA A 203 -2.80 -8.67 11.58
C ALA A 203 -3.18 -8.23 13.00
N HIS A 204 -2.71 -8.94 14.04
CA HIS A 204 -2.90 -8.53 15.42
C HIS A 204 -2.20 -7.18 15.69
N ALA A 205 -2.76 -6.38 16.59
CA ALA A 205 -2.22 -5.11 17.02
C ALA A 205 -0.85 -5.29 17.68
N TYR A 206 0.09 -4.41 17.32
CA TYR A 206 1.41 -4.36 17.94
C TYR A 206 1.31 -3.95 19.41
N THR A 207 2.02 -4.68 20.27
CA THR A 207 2.12 -4.36 21.70
C THR A 207 3.57 -4.27 22.16
N ASP A 208 3.85 -3.41 23.13
CA ASP A 208 5.16 -3.37 23.77
C ASP A 208 5.24 -4.25 25.03
N ARG A 209 6.44 -4.35 25.60
CA ARG A 209 6.72 -5.14 26.81
C ARG A 209 5.98 -4.66 28.05
N SER A 210 5.44 -3.45 28.03
CA SER A 210 4.63 -2.90 29.13
C SER A 210 3.13 -3.15 28.94
N GLY A 211 2.75 -3.86 27.87
CA GLY A 211 1.36 -4.16 27.53
C GLY A 211 0.63 -3.00 26.86
N ARG A 212 1.32 -1.94 26.40
CA ARG A 212 0.66 -0.87 25.65
C ARG A 212 0.29 -1.38 24.27
N VAL A 213 -0.96 -1.18 23.87
CA VAL A 213 -1.45 -1.55 22.53
C VAL A 213 -1.44 -0.32 21.66
N TYR A 214 -0.72 -0.39 20.54
CA TYR A 214 -0.59 0.71 19.60
C TYR A 214 -1.67 0.59 18.52
N SER A 215 -2.88 1.08 18.81
CA SER A 215 -4.03 0.98 17.91
C SER A 215 -3.72 1.51 16.51
N GLY A 216 -4.07 0.71 15.49
CA GLY A 216 -3.78 1.01 14.08
C GLY A 216 -2.34 0.74 13.64
N LEU A 217 -1.51 0.12 14.49
CA LEU A 217 -0.24 -0.52 14.10
C LEU A 217 -0.39 -2.03 14.33
N THR A 218 -0.10 -2.84 13.31
CA THR A 218 -0.14 -4.29 13.39
C THR A 218 1.25 -4.89 13.63
N LEU A 219 1.31 -6.17 13.98
CA LEU A 219 2.55 -6.94 13.99
C LEU A 219 3.15 -6.98 12.57
N TYR A 220 2.33 -7.06 11.52
CA TYR A 220 2.81 -6.95 10.15
C TYR A 220 3.59 -5.64 9.94
N ASP A 221 3.04 -4.50 10.37
CA ASP A 221 3.71 -3.19 10.21
C ASP A 221 5.03 -3.14 10.99
N ALA A 222 5.04 -3.70 12.21
CA ALA A 222 6.23 -3.78 13.03
C ALA A 222 7.34 -4.60 12.35
N TRP A 223 7.01 -5.81 11.87
CA TRP A 223 7.97 -6.70 11.21
C TRP A 223 8.42 -6.17 9.83
N ALA A 224 7.50 -5.62 9.03
CA ALA A 224 7.82 -5.04 7.73
C ALA A 224 8.69 -3.77 7.83
N SER A 225 8.62 -3.03 8.94
CA SER A 225 9.37 -1.77 9.10
C SER A 225 10.89 -1.93 9.06
N GLY A 226 11.39 -3.11 9.46
CA GLY A 226 12.81 -3.33 9.74
C GLY A 226 13.37 -2.46 10.87
N ALA A 227 12.50 -1.81 11.67
CA ALA A 227 12.89 -1.04 12.84
C ALA A 227 13.22 -1.96 14.02
N ASN A 228 13.92 -1.41 15.01
CA ASN A 228 14.12 -2.09 16.28
C ASN A 228 12.82 -2.10 17.06
N MET A 229 12.13 -3.25 17.10
CA MET A 229 10.92 -3.42 17.86
C MET A 229 11.19 -4.20 19.15
N GLU A 230 10.47 -3.82 20.21
CA GLU A 230 10.31 -4.68 21.37
C GLU A 230 9.06 -5.51 21.17
N MET A 231 9.17 -6.84 21.28
CA MET A 231 8.00 -7.71 21.35
C MET A 231 7.95 -8.40 22.71
N PRO A 232 6.79 -8.44 23.38
CA PRO A 232 6.58 -9.30 24.53
C PRO A 232 6.48 -10.77 24.08
N ASP A 233 6.85 -11.69 24.98
CA ASP A 233 6.72 -13.13 24.75
C ASP A 233 5.30 -13.50 24.28
N ILE A 234 4.27 -12.81 24.81
CA ILE A 234 2.86 -13.00 24.44
C ILE A 234 2.64 -12.91 22.92
N ASP A 235 3.25 -11.94 22.23
CA ASP A 235 3.01 -11.72 20.80
C ASP A 235 3.79 -12.73 19.97
N THR A 236 5.06 -12.99 20.33
CA THR A 236 5.89 -14.01 19.65
C THR A 236 5.34 -15.41 19.80
N LEU A 237 4.90 -15.77 21.02
CA LEU A 237 4.28 -17.05 21.30
C LEU A 237 2.86 -17.11 20.72
N GLY A 238 2.14 -15.99 20.68
CA GLY A 238 0.89 -15.83 19.94
C GLY A 238 1.01 -16.32 18.50
N ILE A 239 1.92 -15.70 17.75
CA ILE A 239 2.19 -16.07 16.36
C ILE A 239 2.60 -17.54 16.25
N LEU A 240 3.59 -17.97 17.05
CA LEU A 240 4.11 -19.33 16.97
C LEU A 240 3.04 -20.37 17.26
N HIS A 241 2.33 -20.24 18.39
CA HIS A 241 1.30 -21.18 18.80
C HIS A 241 0.15 -21.25 17.77
N THR A 242 -0.24 -20.11 17.20
CA THR A 242 -1.30 -20.05 16.19
C THR A 242 -0.88 -20.71 14.88
N LEU A 243 0.36 -20.51 14.43
CA LEU A 243 0.80 -20.97 13.10
C LEU A 243 1.41 -22.37 13.10
N THR A 244 2.04 -22.79 14.18
CA THR A 244 2.75 -24.08 14.23
C THR A 244 2.14 -25.07 15.23
N GLY A 245 1.27 -24.60 16.12
CA GLY A 245 0.75 -25.42 17.22
C GLY A 245 1.83 -25.82 18.24
N ASP A 246 3.00 -25.20 18.23
CA ASP A 246 4.09 -25.54 19.14
C ASP A 246 3.91 -24.88 20.52
N TRP A 247 3.10 -25.51 21.37
CA TRP A 247 2.86 -25.12 22.77
C TRP A 247 3.88 -25.72 23.74
N LYS A 248 4.82 -26.55 23.25
CA LYS A 248 5.70 -27.35 24.12
C LYS A 248 7.12 -26.83 24.16
N THR A 249 7.69 -26.44 23.02
CA THR A 249 9.08 -26.02 22.92
C THR A 249 9.31 -24.67 23.57
N TYR A 250 8.40 -23.72 23.36
CA TYR A 250 8.48 -22.37 23.90
C TYR A 250 7.33 -22.10 24.87
N LYS A 251 7.64 -21.62 26.06
CA LYS A 251 6.68 -21.24 27.09
C LYS A 251 7.15 -19.98 27.78
N ALA A 252 6.23 -19.08 28.10
CA ALA A 252 6.56 -17.89 28.87
C ALA A 252 6.84 -18.25 30.34
N PRO A 253 7.83 -17.61 31.00
CA PRO A 253 8.84 -16.73 30.40
C PRO A 253 9.81 -17.50 29.50
N VAL A 254 10.04 -16.99 28.28
CA VAL A 254 10.97 -17.62 27.34
C VAL A 254 12.40 -17.39 27.85
N PRO A 255 13.16 -18.46 28.14
CA PRO A 255 14.54 -18.32 28.61
C PRO A 255 15.39 -17.54 27.60
N GLY A 256 16.27 -16.66 28.08
CA GLY A 256 17.08 -15.78 27.22
C GLY A 256 17.86 -16.50 26.11
N ARG A 257 18.32 -17.74 26.37
CA ARG A 257 19.01 -18.59 25.38
C ARG A 257 18.12 -19.02 24.20
N LEU A 258 16.80 -19.09 24.38
CA LEU A 258 15.82 -19.50 23.37
C LEU A 258 15.17 -18.31 22.65
N GLN A 259 15.32 -17.09 23.17
CA GLN A 259 14.68 -15.91 22.59
C GLN A 259 15.12 -15.68 21.14
N ARG A 260 16.42 -15.78 20.84
CA ARG A 260 16.93 -15.60 19.48
C ARG A 260 16.30 -16.60 18.51
N GLU A 261 16.33 -17.89 18.87
CA GLU A 261 15.74 -18.95 18.04
C GLU A 261 14.24 -18.73 17.82
N LEU A 262 13.51 -18.30 18.86
CA LEU A 262 12.09 -17.95 18.73
C LEU A 262 11.88 -16.80 17.73
N TYR A 263 12.67 -15.73 17.83
CA TYR A 263 12.57 -14.61 16.89
C TYR A 263 12.92 -15.01 15.46
N ASP A 264 13.94 -15.84 15.27
CA ASP A 264 14.34 -16.34 13.95
C ASP A 264 13.21 -17.18 13.33
N ARG A 265 12.57 -18.05 14.12
CA ARG A 265 11.38 -18.81 13.66
C ARG A 265 10.20 -17.92 13.28
N VAL A 266 9.93 -16.87 14.05
CA VAL A 266 8.85 -15.92 13.71
C VAL A 266 9.20 -15.14 12.43
N ALA A 267 10.46 -14.77 12.24
CA ALA A 267 10.94 -14.18 10.97
C ALA A 267 10.74 -15.12 9.78
N ASP A 268 11.07 -16.41 9.93
CA ASP A 268 10.90 -17.42 8.88
C ASP A 268 9.43 -17.61 8.50
N LEU A 269 8.50 -17.48 9.46
CA LEU A 269 7.06 -17.48 9.21
C LEU A 269 6.59 -16.19 8.52
N PHE A 270 7.16 -15.04 8.89
CA PHE A 270 6.75 -13.73 8.36
C PHE A 270 7.15 -13.52 6.89
N LEU A 271 8.37 -13.91 6.52
CA LEU A 271 8.97 -13.54 5.24
C LEU A 271 8.15 -14.03 4.02
N PRO A 272 7.63 -15.27 3.98
CA PRO A 272 6.71 -15.72 2.93
C PRO A 272 5.46 -14.83 2.81
N ALA A 273 4.80 -14.54 3.93
CA ALA A 273 3.61 -13.71 3.96
C ALA A 273 3.88 -12.26 3.52
N GLN A 274 5.02 -11.68 3.91
CA GLN A 274 5.44 -10.36 3.46
C GLN A 274 5.66 -10.31 1.95
N ARG A 275 6.36 -11.30 1.38
CA ARG A 275 6.62 -11.40 -0.06
C ARG A 275 5.32 -11.55 -0.85
N TYR A 276 4.45 -12.46 -0.38
CA TYR A 276 3.15 -12.73 -0.96
C TYR A 276 2.26 -11.48 -1.01
N ARG A 277 2.08 -10.81 0.12
CA ARG A 277 1.27 -9.59 0.24
C ARG A 277 1.92 -8.42 -0.50
N GLY A 278 3.22 -8.25 -0.36
CA GLY A 278 3.96 -7.13 -0.95
C GLY A 278 3.85 -7.08 -2.48
N LEU A 279 3.93 -8.23 -3.17
CA LEU A 279 3.82 -8.28 -4.63
C LEU A 279 2.41 -7.90 -5.09
N ARG A 280 1.38 -8.45 -4.45
CA ARG A 280 -0.03 -8.19 -4.80
C ARG A 280 -0.41 -6.74 -4.55
N HIS A 281 0.01 -6.20 -3.40
CA HIS A 281 -0.17 -4.79 -3.10
C HIS A 281 0.56 -3.89 -4.12
N ALA A 282 1.81 -4.21 -4.48
CA ALA A 282 2.55 -3.42 -5.47
C ALA A 282 1.88 -3.45 -6.86
N LEU A 283 1.40 -4.62 -7.30
CA LEU A 283 0.66 -4.76 -8.54
C LEU A 283 -0.64 -3.95 -8.53
N ALA A 284 -1.43 -4.05 -7.47
CA ALA A 284 -2.66 -3.26 -7.31
C ALA A 284 -2.38 -1.75 -7.39
N MET A 285 -1.36 -1.26 -6.68
CA MET A 285 -0.96 0.15 -6.73
C MET A 285 -0.53 0.62 -8.13
N THR A 286 0.00 -0.26 -8.97
CA THR A 286 0.39 0.06 -10.37
C THR A 286 -0.76 -0.06 -11.37
N TYR A 287 -1.92 -0.60 -10.96
CA TYR A 287 -3.03 -0.86 -11.89
C TYR A 287 -3.55 0.42 -12.54
N LEU A 288 -3.85 1.45 -11.73
CA LEU A 288 -4.38 2.74 -12.17
C LEU A 288 -3.38 3.90 -12.05
N CYS A 289 -2.20 3.67 -11.47
CA CYS A 289 -1.21 4.71 -11.24
C CYS A 289 0.10 4.38 -11.97
N GLY A 290 0.58 5.30 -12.80
CA GLY A 290 1.84 5.13 -13.51
C GLY A 290 3.05 5.12 -12.56
N ARG A 291 3.06 5.99 -11.55
CA ARG A 291 4.22 6.13 -10.63
C ARG A 291 3.81 6.10 -9.16
N PRO A 292 3.20 5.01 -8.68
CA PRO A 292 2.93 4.82 -7.26
C PRO A 292 4.25 4.76 -6.49
N LYS A 293 4.23 5.21 -5.24
CA LYS A 293 5.36 5.03 -4.35
C LYS A 293 5.27 3.64 -3.69
N LEU A 294 5.94 2.67 -4.30
CA LEU A 294 5.94 1.27 -3.86
C LEU A 294 6.81 1.07 -2.62
N ARG A 295 6.41 0.15 -1.73
CA ARG A 295 7.14 -0.25 -0.52
C ARG A 295 7.88 -1.59 -0.73
N ASP A 296 8.49 -2.13 0.33
CA ASP A 296 9.05 -3.50 0.39
C ASP A 296 10.07 -3.84 -0.72
N GLY A 297 10.76 -2.83 -1.26
CA GLY A 297 11.78 -3.02 -2.32
C GLY A 297 11.24 -3.09 -3.75
N TYR A 298 9.93 -2.96 -3.97
CA TYR A 298 9.35 -3.07 -5.32
C TYR A 298 9.57 -1.85 -6.22
N SER A 299 10.10 -0.74 -5.70
CA SER A 299 10.30 0.48 -6.50
C SER A 299 11.19 0.24 -7.73
N ALA A 300 12.20 -0.63 -7.63
CA ALA A 300 13.08 -0.99 -8.75
C ALA A 300 12.38 -1.83 -9.83
N ASN A 301 11.22 -2.40 -9.53
CA ASN A 301 10.42 -3.23 -10.42
C ASN A 301 9.26 -2.48 -11.07
N LEU A 302 9.08 -1.18 -10.81
CA LEU A 302 7.92 -0.42 -11.26
C LEU A 302 7.57 -0.65 -12.74
N ASP A 303 8.54 -0.50 -13.64
CA ASP A 303 8.30 -0.63 -15.08
C ASP A 303 7.96 -2.07 -15.47
N ARG A 304 8.56 -3.06 -14.77
CA ARG A 304 8.30 -4.49 -14.98
C ARG A 304 6.90 -4.88 -14.51
N LEU A 305 6.42 -4.29 -13.42
CA LEU A 305 5.04 -4.48 -12.96
C LEU A 305 4.03 -3.92 -13.97
N HIS A 306 4.34 -2.82 -14.65
CA HIS A 306 3.52 -2.33 -15.77
C HIS A 306 3.56 -3.27 -16.98
N SER A 307 4.73 -3.82 -17.32
CA SER A 307 4.83 -4.85 -18.35
C SER A 307 3.96 -6.07 -18.02
N LEU A 308 3.96 -6.54 -16.76
CA LEU A 308 3.07 -7.63 -16.33
C LEU A 308 1.58 -7.33 -16.58
N TRP A 309 1.14 -6.11 -16.33
CA TRP A 309 -0.24 -5.71 -16.61
C TRP A 309 -0.55 -5.73 -18.10
N GLU A 310 0.39 -5.31 -18.96
CA GLU A 310 0.21 -5.39 -20.42
C GLU A 310 0.13 -6.84 -20.89
N ARG A 311 0.97 -7.74 -20.36
CA ARG A 311 0.89 -9.19 -20.65
C ARG A 311 -0.46 -9.79 -20.29
N ALA A 312 -1.02 -9.35 -19.16
CA ALA A 312 -2.33 -9.79 -18.69
C ALA A 312 -3.50 -8.99 -19.28
N ALA A 313 -3.27 -8.13 -20.28
CA ALA A 313 -4.29 -7.24 -20.87
C ALA A 313 -5.08 -6.44 -19.82
N SER A 314 -4.43 -6.07 -18.71
CA SER A 314 -5.03 -5.39 -17.56
C SER A 314 -6.18 -6.17 -16.88
N THR A 315 -6.22 -7.49 -17.03
CA THR A 315 -7.22 -8.36 -16.41
C THR A 315 -6.65 -8.99 -15.13
N PRO A 316 -7.16 -8.66 -13.93
CA PRO A 316 -6.60 -9.18 -12.69
C PRO A 316 -6.65 -10.70 -12.56
N SER A 317 -7.70 -11.36 -13.05
CA SER A 317 -7.81 -12.83 -13.01
C SER A 317 -6.72 -13.51 -13.85
N THR A 318 -6.45 -13.01 -15.06
CA THR A 318 -5.34 -13.49 -15.89
C THR A 318 -4.00 -13.28 -15.22
N LEU A 319 -3.77 -12.11 -14.60
CA LEU A 319 -2.52 -11.86 -13.90
C LEU A 319 -2.36 -12.79 -12.68
N ARG A 320 -3.41 -12.97 -11.88
CA ARG A 320 -3.47 -13.84 -10.68
C ARG A 320 -3.01 -15.26 -10.97
N GLU A 321 -3.38 -15.82 -12.12
CA GLU A 321 -2.97 -17.17 -12.55
C GLU A 321 -1.46 -17.28 -12.75
N SER A 322 -0.81 -16.20 -13.20
CA SER A 322 0.65 -16.16 -13.42
C SER A 322 1.47 -15.81 -12.18
N LEU A 323 0.85 -15.37 -11.08
CA LEU A 323 1.57 -14.96 -9.88
C LEU A 323 2.20 -16.15 -9.15
N PRO A 324 3.39 -15.99 -8.57
CA PRO A 324 4.01 -17.03 -7.78
C PRO A 324 3.31 -17.19 -6.42
N ASP A 325 3.50 -18.37 -5.82
CA ASP A 325 3.35 -18.51 -4.37
C ASP A 325 4.51 -17.81 -3.64
N ALA A 326 4.53 -17.86 -2.31
CA ALA A 326 5.57 -17.20 -1.55
C ALA A 326 6.98 -17.81 -1.76
N LYS A 327 7.07 -19.09 -2.13
CA LYS A 327 8.34 -19.80 -2.35
C LYS A 327 8.96 -19.45 -3.71
N GLY A 328 8.14 -19.36 -4.75
CA GLY A 328 8.54 -18.99 -6.10
C GLY A 328 8.78 -17.49 -6.29
N TRP A 329 8.48 -16.67 -5.29
CA TRP A 329 8.54 -15.21 -5.35
C TRP A 329 9.87 -14.66 -5.91
N GLN A 330 11.00 -15.14 -5.39
CA GLN A 330 12.31 -14.60 -5.77
C GLN A 330 12.64 -14.92 -7.22
N LYS A 331 12.52 -16.20 -7.59
CA LYS A 331 12.75 -16.66 -8.95
C LYS A 331 11.84 -15.93 -9.94
N PHE A 332 10.56 -15.73 -9.60
CA PHE A 332 9.63 -14.99 -10.44
C PHE A 332 10.10 -13.56 -10.74
N LEU A 333 10.63 -12.85 -9.75
CA LEU A 333 11.15 -11.49 -9.97
C LEU A 333 12.45 -11.50 -10.79
N GLU A 334 13.32 -12.48 -10.58
CA GLU A 334 14.54 -12.67 -11.38
C GLU A 334 14.19 -12.97 -12.86
N ASP A 335 13.29 -13.94 -13.09
CA ASP A 335 12.79 -14.30 -14.42
C ASP A 335 12.14 -13.09 -15.10
N LEU A 336 11.34 -12.30 -14.37
CA LEU A 336 10.72 -11.08 -14.90
C LEU A 336 11.76 -10.01 -15.30
N VAL A 337 12.85 -9.90 -14.54
CA VAL A 337 13.96 -8.98 -14.89
C VAL A 337 14.61 -9.40 -16.20
N GLU A 338 14.86 -10.69 -16.37
CA GLU A 338 15.45 -11.27 -17.59
C GLU A 338 14.51 -11.14 -18.78
N GLU A 339 13.22 -11.44 -18.61
CA GLU A 339 12.19 -11.36 -19.65
C GLU A 339 12.08 -9.93 -20.20
N VAL A 340 11.96 -8.93 -19.31
CA VAL A 340 11.86 -7.51 -19.72
C VAL A 340 13.17 -7.02 -20.34
N ALA A 341 14.32 -7.54 -19.91
CA ALA A 341 15.61 -7.19 -20.52
C ALA A 341 15.81 -7.84 -21.91
N GLY A 342 15.24 -9.02 -22.13
CA GLY A 342 15.35 -9.79 -23.36
C GLY A 342 14.32 -9.43 -24.44
N ASP A 343 13.17 -8.86 -24.06
CA ASP A 343 12.11 -8.44 -24.98
C ASP A 343 11.89 -6.92 -24.92
N ALA A 344 12.48 -6.22 -25.90
CA ALA A 344 12.38 -4.77 -26.01
C ALA A 344 10.94 -4.28 -26.23
N LYS A 345 10.11 -5.06 -26.93
CA LYS A 345 8.71 -4.69 -27.18
C LYS A 345 7.91 -4.80 -25.87
N PHE A 346 8.17 -5.84 -25.08
CA PHE A 346 7.53 -6.03 -23.78
C PHE A 346 7.91 -4.92 -22.78
N ALA A 347 9.17 -4.51 -22.77
CA ALA A 347 9.64 -3.38 -21.99
C ALA A 347 8.96 -2.06 -22.43
N GLU A 348 8.90 -1.81 -23.74
CA GLU A 348 8.29 -0.60 -24.30
C GLU A 348 6.79 -0.52 -23.98
N GLN A 349 6.06 -1.64 -24.04
CA GLN A 349 4.64 -1.70 -23.66
C GLN A 349 4.43 -1.28 -22.20
N GLY A 350 5.24 -1.80 -21.27
CA GLY A 350 5.17 -1.42 -19.86
C GLY A 350 5.46 0.07 -19.63
N LEU A 351 6.46 0.64 -20.33
CA LEU A 351 6.76 2.07 -20.26
C LEU A 351 5.61 2.93 -20.83
N ASN A 352 5.05 2.52 -21.96
CA ASN A 352 3.93 3.21 -22.60
C ASN A 352 2.68 3.20 -21.71
N ARG A 353 2.38 2.07 -21.06
CA ARG A 353 1.32 1.96 -20.06
C ARG A 353 1.53 2.97 -18.93
N ARG A 354 2.71 2.90 -18.31
CA ARG A 354 3.10 3.76 -17.17
C ARG A 354 2.93 5.23 -17.50
N ASP A 355 3.44 5.66 -18.64
CA ASP A 355 3.43 7.06 -19.05
C ASP A 355 2.03 7.53 -19.48
N THR A 356 1.20 6.63 -20.02
CA THR A 356 -0.22 6.89 -20.28
C THR A 356 -0.99 7.15 -18.98
N LEU A 357 -0.85 6.27 -17.98
CA LEU A 357 -1.50 6.47 -16.67
C LEU A 357 -1.03 7.74 -15.96
N LEU A 358 0.24 8.13 -16.15
CA LEU A 358 0.74 9.40 -15.62
C LEU A 358 0.06 10.60 -16.29
N ARG A 359 -0.10 10.58 -17.62
CA ARG A 359 -0.82 11.62 -18.36
C ARG A 359 -2.30 11.68 -17.96
N ASP A 360 -2.94 10.54 -17.80
CA ASP A 360 -4.35 10.47 -17.40
C ASP A 360 -4.60 11.14 -16.03
N GLY A 361 -3.70 10.94 -15.07
CA GLY A 361 -3.78 11.63 -13.78
C GLY A 361 -3.67 13.16 -13.91
N LEU A 362 -2.90 13.66 -14.87
CA LEU A 362 -2.84 15.11 -15.16
C LEU A 362 -4.17 15.61 -15.75
N TRP A 363 -4.85 14.81 -16.58
CA TRP A 363 -6.18 15.15 -17.11
C TRP A 363 -7.25 15.21 -16.02
N VAL A 364 -7.24 14.26 -15.08
CA VAL A 364 -8.15 14.27 -13.93
C VAL A 364 -7.95 15.53 -13.09
N ARG A 365 -6.68 15.83 -12.74
CA ARG A 365 -6.34 17.06 -12.00
C ARG A 365 -6.79 18.31 -12.76
N LYS A 366 -6.50 18.39 -14.06
CA LYS A 366 -6.91 19.51 -14.91
C LYS A 366 -8.43 19.69 -14.89
N LYS A 367 -9.20 18.60 -14.94
CA LYS A 367 -10.66 18.67 -14.89
C LYS A 367 -11.16 19.25 -13.57
N LEU A 368 -10.58 18.89 -12.43
CA LEU A 368 -10.92 19.51 -11.14
C LEU A 368 -10.73 21.04 -11.16
N ILE A 369 -9.60 21.49 -11.71
CA ILE A 369 -9.28 22.91 -11.83
C ILE A 369 -10.30 23.61 -12.75
N GLU A 370 -10.64 23.00 -13.89
CA GLU A 370 -11.68 23.52 -14.79
C GLU A 370 -13.05 23.61 -14.11
N THR A 371 -13.43 22.63 -13.28
CA THR A 371 -14.68 22.67 -12.51
C THR A 371 -14.68 23.84 -11.52
N LEU A 372 -13.59 24.08 -10.79
CA LEU A 372 -13.49 25.24 -9.87
C LEU A 372 -13.63 26.58 -10.60
N ILE A 373 -13.02 26.71 -11.78
CA ILE A 373 -13.12 27.92 -12.63
C ILE A 373 -14.57 28.09 -13.13
N ALA A 374 -15.19 27.02 -13.61
CA ALA A 374 -16.55 27.05 -14.14
C ALA A 374 -17.59 27.40 -13.07
N SER A 375 -17.36 26.99 -11.82
CA SER A 375 -18.16 27.37 -10.65
C SER A 375 -17.87 28.80 -10.14
N GLY A 376 -16.88 29.51 -10.69
CA GLY A 376 -16.54 30.87 -10.29
C GLY A 376 -15.77 30.98 -8.98
N HIS A 377 -15.08 29.89 -8.58
CA HIS A 377 -14.35 29.80 -7.32
C HIS A 377 -12.82 29.91 -7.46
N LEU A 378 -12.31 29.79 -8.69
CA LEU A 378 -10.91 30.03 -9.07
C LEU A 378 -10.86 30.99 -10.25
#